data_AF-A0A7S3M892-F1
#
_entry.id   AF-A0A7S3M892-F1
#
_cell.length_a   1.000
_cell.length_b   1.000
_cell.length_c   1.000
_cell.angle_alpha   90.00
_cell.angle_beta   90.00
_cell.angle_gamma   90.00
#
_symmetry.space_group_name_H-M   'P 1'
#
loop_
_entity.id
_entity.type
_entity.pdbx_description
1 polymer ?
#
loop_
_entity_poly.entity_id
_entity_poly.type
_entity_poly.pdbx_seq_one_letter_code
_entity_poly.pdbx_strand_id
1 'polypeptide(L)'
;VNVGQAYLMTTDEQMYHEALDVACCVRASNLVQELGMVSNVFSDKTGTLTRNEMNLVKFVINGKLYDVQPAEEKAVDEGKYNAASGAQAATSYMQRFGQDKQAFYDFFRCLATCHTVVREKSGTYRAESPDELALVEGAGRYRCQLFERGSKEMEVSIFGERVTYEVLAVNPFNADRKRM
;
A
#
# COMPACT_ATOMS: atom_id res chain seq x y z
N VAL A 1 -2.23 15.22 -44.58
CA VAL A 1 -3.36 15.24 -43.61
C VAL A 1 -3.02 14.40 -42.37
N ASN A 2 -2.81 13.09 -42.49
CA ASN A 2 -2.57 12.18 -41.36
C ASN A 2 -1.35 12.55 -40.48
N VAL A 3 -0.25 13.00 -41.08
CA VAL A 3 0.94 13.47 -40.32
C VAL A 3 0.63 14.72 -39.51
N GLY A 4 -0.17 15.65 -40.05
CA GLY A 4 -0.59 16.85 -39.33
C GLY A 4 -1.53 16.53 -38.17
N GLN A 5 -2.44 15.57 -38.34
CA GLN A 5 -3.31 15.08 -37.26
C GLN A 5 -2.49 14.41 -36.15
N ALA A 6 -1.52 13.56 -36.51
CA ALA A 6 -0.62 12.93 -35.54
C ALA A 6 0.22 13.96 -34.76
N TYR A 7 0.68 15.02 -35.42
CA TYR A 7 1.41 16.12 -34.78
C TYR A 7 0.53 16.81 -33.73
N LEU A 8 -0.72 17.17 -34.09
CA LEU A 8 -1.66 17.81 -33.17
C LEU A 8 -1.93 16.95 -31.92
N MET A 9 -2.09 15.64 -32.07
CA MET A 9 -2.26 14.72 -30.92
C MET A 9 -1.01 14.66 -30.04
N THR A 10 0.18 14.71 -30.64
CA THR A 10 1.45 14.63 -29.89
C THR A 10 1.72 15.91 -29.09
N THR A 11 1.24 17.06 -29.57
CA THR A 11 1.39 18.36 -28.91
C THR A 11 0.25 18.71 -27.95
N ASP A 12 -0.71 17.81 -27.74
CA ASP A 12 -1.86 18.06 -26.88
C ASP A 12 -1.48 18.00 -25.39
N GLU A 13 -1.60 19.13 -24.71
CA GLU A 13 -1.31 19.26 -23.27
C GLU A 13 -2.24 18.39 -22.41
N GLN A 14 -3.47 18.10 -22.86
CA GLN A 14 -4.41 17.26 -22.11
C GLN A 14 -4.02 15.78 -22.12
N MET A 15 -3.19 15.36 -23.09
CA MET A 15 -2.69 14.00 -23.19
C MET A 15 -1.23 13.87 -22.71
N TYR A 16 -0.75 14.86 -21.94
CA TYR A 16 0.55 14.82 -21.26
C TYR A 16 0.40 14.36 -19.81
N HIS A 17 1.28 13.46 -19.38
CA HIS A 17 1.30 12.91 -18.03
C HIS A 17 2.47 13.49 -17.22
N GLU A 18 2.19 14.53 -16.43
CA GLU A 18 3.19 15.31 -15.68
C GLU A 18 4.07 14.46 -14.76
N ALA A 19 3.49 13.57 -13.96
CA ALA A 19 4.26 12.80 -12.98
C ALA A 19 5.26 11.80 -13.58
N LEU A 20 5.15 11.48 -14.87
CA LEU A 20 6.10 10.64 -15.60
C LEU A 20 6.91 11.43 -16.63
N ASP A 21 6.57 12.70 -16.84
CA ASP A 21 7.08 13.53 -17.93
C ASP A 21 6.94 12.85 -19.31
N VAL A 22 5.75 12.33 -19.62
CA VAL A 22 5.48 11.61 -20.87
C VAL A 22 4.30 12.23 -21.62
N ALA A 23 4.54 12.64 -22.86
CA ALA A 23 3.50 13.08 -23.79
C ALA A 23 2.91 11.91 -24.60
N CYS A 24 1.70 12.10 -25.14
CA CYS A 24 1.12 11.18 -26.11
C CYS A 24 2.06 11.03 -27.32
N CYS A 25 2.37 9.79 -27.70
CA CYS A 25 3.24 9.52 -28.84
C CYS A 25 2.49 8.71 -29.91
N VAL A 26 2.26 9.32 -31.07
CA VAL A 26 1.65 8.64 -32.21
C VAL A 26 2.71 7.89 -33.01
N ARG A 27 2.73 6.56 -32.91
CA ARG A 27 3.72 5.71 -33.63
C ARG A 27 3.31 5.34 -35.05
N ALA A 28 2.01 5.30 -35.33
CA ALA A 28 1.46 4.92 -36.64
C ALA A 28 0.42 5.95 -37.10
N SER A 29 0.85 6.92 -37.91
CA SER A 29 0.00 8.03 -38.35
C SER A 29 -1.09 7.62 -39.34
N ASN A 30 -0.94 6.49 -40.03
CA ASN A 30 -1.93 5.96 -40.97
C ASN A 30 -3.22 5.47 -40.29
N LEU A 31 -3.19 5.17 -38.99
CA LEU A 31 -4.33 4.60 -38.24
C LEU A 31 -5.15 5.66 -37.49
N VAL A 32 -4.76 6.94 -37.54
CA VAL A 32 -5.38 8.01 -36.74
C VAL A 32 -6.89 8.15 -37.03
N GLN A 33 -7.32 7.88 -38.26
CA GLN A 33 -8.75 7.95 -38.62
C GLN A 33 -9.56 6.77 -38.08
N GLU A 34 -8.94 5.60 -37.92
CA GLU A 34 -9.61 4.41 -37.40
C GLU A 34 -9.98 4.55 -35.92
N LEU A 35 -9.30 5.43 -35.16
CA LEU A 35 -9.64 5.74 -33.77
C LEU A 35 -11.10 6.21 -33.62
N GLY A 36 -11.63 6.93 -34.61
CA GLY A 36 -13.03 7.37 -34.63
C GLY A 36 -14.05 6.26 -34.93
N MET A 37 -13.58 5.08 -35.31
CA MET A 37 -14.39 3.91 -35.67
C MET A 37 -14.30 2.78 -34.63
N VAL A 38 -13.54 2.97 -33.54
CA VAL A 38 -13.36 1.96 -32.50
C VAL A 38 -14.70 1.68 -31.80
N SER A 39 -15.14 0.41 -31.85
CA SER A 39 -16.36 -0.06 -31.18
C SER A 39 -16.10 -0.87 -29.91
N ASN A 40 -14.91 -1.44 -29.77
CA ASN A 40 -14.53 -2.29 -28.65
C ASN A 40 -13.14 -1.92 -28.16
N VAL A 41 -12.97 -1.84 -26.84
CA VAL A 41 -11.69 -1.60 -26.17
C VAL A 41 -11.36 -2.81 -25.32
N PHE A 42 -10.23 -3.45 -25.60
CA PHE A 42 -9.67 -4.51 -24.77
C PHE A 42 -8.61 -3.91 -23.87
N SER A 43 -8.81 -3.99 -22.55
CA SER A 43 -7.90 -3.42 -21.56
C SER A 43 -7.29 -4.53 -20.71
N ASP A 44 -6.00 -4.42 -20.44
CA ASP A 44 -5.36 -5.23 -19.42
C ASP A 44 -5.75 -4.70 -18.03
N LYS A 45 -5.83 -5.59 -17.04
CA LYS A 45 -6.12 -5.20 -15.66
C LYS A 45 -4.90 -4.50 -15.05
N THR A 46 -3.74 -5.16 -15.08
CA THR A 46 -2.58 -4.74 -14.31
C THR A 46 -1.74 -3.76 -15.11
N GLY A 47 -1.40 -2.60 -14.53
CA GLY A 47 -0.60 -1.58 -15.21
C GLY A 47 -1.38 -0.71 -16.21
N THR A 48 -2.66 -1.01 -16.46
CA THR A 48 -3.58 -0.15 -17.22
C THR A 48 -4.76 0.30 -16.35
N LEU A 49 -5.59 -0.64 -15.87
CA LEU A 49 -6.74 -0.28 -15.01
C LEU A 49 -6.33 -0.04 -13.56
N THR A 50 -5.32 -0.77 -13.06
CA THR A 50 -4.87 -0.66 -11.67
C THR A 50 -3.38 -0.30 -11.60
N ARG A 51 -3.04 0.66 -10.74
CA ARG A 51 -1.66 0.88 -10.30
C ARG A 51 -1.23 -0.28 -9.41
N ASN A 52 0.05 -0.63 -9.44
CA ASN A 52 0.62 -1.68 -8.57
C ASN A 52 0.89 -1.13 -7.16
N GLU A 53 -0.13 -0.50 -6.57
CA GLU A 53 -0.10 0.15 -5.26
C GLU A 53 -1.22 -0.43 -4.42
N MET A 54 -0.85 -1.12 -3.33
CA MET A 54 -1.80 -1.75 -2.42
C MET A 54 -1.89 -0.92 -1.13
N ASN A 55 -3.11 -0.64 -0.67
CA ASN A 55 -3.35 0.18 0.51
C ASN A 55 -4.34 -0.53 1.45
N LEU A 56 -4.03 -0.56 2.75
CA LEU A 56 -5.01 -0.96 3.76
C LEU A 56 -6.05 0.16 3.93
N VAL A 57 -7.28 -0.10 3.47
CA VAL A 57 -8.38 0.88 3.50
C VAL A 57 -9.32 0.65 4.69
N LYS A 58 -9.67 -0.61 4.99
CA LYS A 58 -10.62 -0.96 6.05
C LYS A 58 -10.25 -2.27 6.71
N PHE A 59 -10.65 -2.44 7.96
CA PHE A 59 -10.58 -3.73 8.65
C PHE A 59 -11.76 -3.91 9.62
N VAL A 60 -12.01 -5.15 10.03
CA VAL A 60 -13.13 -5.50 10.91
C VAL A 60 -12.60 -6.24 12.14
N ILE A 61 -13.03 -5.82 13.32
CA ILE A 61 -12.72 -6.49 14.60
C ILE A 61 -14.03 -6.69 15.35
N ASN A 62 -14.34 -7.91 15.76
CA ASN A 62 -15.57 -8.27 16.47
C ASN A 62 -16.86 -7.73 15.81
N GLY A 63 -16.92 -7.77 14.48
CA GLY A 63 -18.08 -7.29 13.71
C GLY A 63 -18.19 -5.77 13.57
N LYS A 64 -17.24 -5.00 14.11
CA LYS A 64 -17.16 -3.54 13.93
C LYS A 64 -16.21 -3.20 12.80
N LEU A 65 -16.69 -2.41 11.83
CA LEU A 65 -15.90 -1.92 10.71
C LEU A 65 -15.12 -0.66 11.09
N TYR A 66 -13.85 -0.63 10.72
CA TYR A 66 -12.94 0.50 10.92
C TYR A 66 -12.42 0.97 9.57
N ASP A 67 -12.53 2.28 9.33
CA ASP A 67 -11.95 2.94 8.16
C ASP A 67 -10.55 3.45 8.51
N VAL A 68 -9.56 3.04 7.72
CA VAL A 68 -8.22 3.61 7.76
C VAL A 68 -8.28 4.91 6.99
N GLN A 69 -8.09 6.04 7.69
CA GLN A 69 -8.01 7.32 6.99
C GLN A 69 -6.82 7.29 6.03
N PRO A 70 -7.02 7.74 4.77
CA PRO A 70 -5.91 7.89 3.85
C PRO A 70 -4.87 8.82 4.50
N ALA A 71 -3.60 8.45 4.40
CA ALA A 71 -2.55 9.36 4.80
C ALA A 71 -2.71 10.62 3.95
N GLU A 72 -2.94 11.79 4.56
CA GLU A 72 -2.72 13.05 3.85
C GLU A 72 -1.32 12.96 3.22
N GLU A 73 -1.20 13.28 1.93
CA GLU A 73 0.07 13.41 1.20
C GLU A 73 0.92 14.54 1.80
N LYS A 74 1.33 14.40 3.06
CA LYS A 74 2.41 15.19 3.63
C LYS A 74 3.64 14.33 3.43
N ALA A 75 4.52 14.86 2.57
CA ALA A 75 5.86 14.39 2.28
C ALA A 75 6.40 13.54 3.43
N VAL A 76 6.70 12.28 3.10
CA VAL A 76 7.41 11.36 3.97
C VAL A 76 8.81 11.96 4.16
N ASP A 77 8.94 12.85 5.13
CA ASP A 77 10.23 13.28 5.63
C ASP A 77 10.90 12.06 6.27
N GLU A 78 12.12 11.79 5.81
CA GLU A 78 12.92 10.61 6.12
C GLU A 78 12.83 10.24 7.60
N GLY A 79 12.25 9.08 7.90
CA GLY A 79 12.29 8.50 9.24
C GLY A 79 11.49 9.22 10.34
N LYS A 80 10.66 10.22 10.00
CA LYS A 80 9.74 10.85 10.96
C LYS A 80 8.30 10.66 10.50
N TYR A 81 7.75 9.48 10.81
CA TYR A 81 6.31 9.46 11.11
C TYR A 81 6.10 10.51 12.19
N ASN A 82 5.35 11.58 11.90
CA ASN A 82 4.94 12.53 12.91
C ASN A 82 4.16 11.75 13.95
N ALA A 83 4.86 11.37 15.03
CA ALA A 83 4.33 10.60 16.15
C ALA A 83 3.25 11.38 16.92
N ALA A 84 2.84 12.56 16.42
CA ALA A 84 1.71 13.36 16.87
C ALA A 84 0.43 13.12 16.04
N SER A 85 0.49 12.97 14.71
CA SER A 85 -0.71 12.81 13.86
C SER A 85 -1.23 11.37 13.82
N GLY A 86 -0.34 10.39 13.62
CA GLY A 86 -0.68 8.97 13.78
C GLY A 86 -0.99 8.61 15.24
N ALA A 87 -0.52 9.42 16.20
CA ALA A 87 -0.85 9.26 17.60
C ALA A 87 -2.15 9.91 18.01
N GLN A 88 -2.53 11.07 17.47
CA GLN A 88 -3.87 11.59 17.68
C GLN A 88 -4.92 10.60 17.14
N ALA A 89 -4.64 9.96 16.00
CA ALA A 89 -5.41 8.83 15.51
C ALA A 89 -5.36 7.64 16.50
N ALA A 90 -4.20 7.03 16.74
CA ALA A 90 -4.08 5.83 17.60
C ALA A 90 -4.56 6.06 19.05
N THR A 91 -4.34 7.24 19.64
CA THR A 91 -4.77 7.61 21.00
C THR A 91 -6.27 7.89 21.07
N SER A 92 -6.87 8.54 20.06
CA SER A 92 -8.33 8.68 20.00
C SER A 92 -9.04 7.35 19.76
N TYR A 93 -8.40 6.45 19.00
CA TYR A 93 -8.85 5.08 18.79
C TYR A 93 -8.73 4.26 20.09
N MET A 94 -7.57 4.21 20.76
CA MET A 94 -7.38 3.53 22.05
C MET A 94 -8.34 4.00 23.16
N GLN A 95 -8.68 5.29 23.20
CA GLN A 95 -9.67 5.82 24.15
C GLN A 95 -11.12 5.46 23.79
N ARG A 96 -11.43 5.20 22.51
CA ARG A 96 -12.74 4.72 22.05
C ARG A 96 -12.98 3.22 22.29
N PHE A 97 -11.93 2.43 22.51
CA PHE A 97 -12.03 0.96 22.53
C PHE A 97 -12.43 0.33 23.87
N GLY A 98 -13.00 1.10 24.81
CA GLY A 98 -13.50 0.67 26.12
C GLY A 98 -13.42 -0.83 26.43
N GLN A 99 -14.30 -1.64 25.82
CA GLN A 99 -14.41 -3.10 26.05
C GLN A 99 -13.62 -4.00 25.06
N ASP A 100 -13.20 -3.52 23.89
CA ASP A 100 -12.56 -4.33 22.82
C ASP A 100 -11.03 -4.15 22.75
N LYS A 101 -10.41 -3.51 23.76
CA LYS A 101 -8.97 -3.22 23.78
C LYS A 101 -8.10 -4.45 23.50
N GLN A 102 -8.46 -5.60 24.08
CA GLN A 102 -7.72 -6.85 23.90
C GLN A 102 -7.82 -7.36 22.47
N ALA A 103 -9.03 -7.40 21.90
CA ALA A 103 -9.24 -7.85 20.52
C ALA A 103 -8.50 -6.94 19.51
N PHE A 104 -8.46 -5.64 19.79
CA PHE A 104 -7.69 -4.68 19.00
C PHE A 104 -6.18 -4.94 19.10
N TYR A 105 -5.69 -5.20 20.31
CA TYR A 105 -4.30 -5.57 20.53
C TYR A 105 -3.91 -6.85 19.80
N ASP A 106 -4.72 -7.90 19.93
CA ASP A 106 -4.45 -9.17 19.28
C ASP A 106 -4.51 -9.06 17.76
N PHE A 107 -5.45 -8.28 17.21
CA PHE A 107 -5.53 -8.01 15.77
C PHE A 107 -4.26 -7.37 15.22
N PHE A 108 -3.80 -6.26 15.82
CA PHE A 108 -2.59 -5.58 15.36
C PHE A 108 -1.32 -6.35 15.68
N ARG A 109 -1.31 -7.12 16.77
CA ARG A 109 -0.23 -8.08 17.06
C ARG A 109 -0.12 -9.08 15.93
N CYS A 110 -1.21 -9.75 15.55
CA CYS A 110 -1.22 -10.68 14.41
C CYS A 110 -0.71 -9.99 13.14
N LEU A 111 -1.20 -8.79 12.84
CA LEU A 111 -0.78 -8.04 11.65
C LEU A 111 0.71 -7.66 11.66
N ALA A 112 1.28 -7.38 12.82
CA ALA A 112 2.69 -7.05 12.98
C ALA A 112 3.61 -8.29 13.06
N THR A 113 3.06 -9.49 13.30
CA THR A 113 3.87 -10.72 13.45
C THR A 113 3.77 -11.68 12.28
N CYS A 114 2.59 -11.76 11.64
CA CYS A 114 2.25 -12.76 10.63
C CYS A 114 2.55 -12.28 9.21
N HIS A 115 3.82 -12.01 8.93
CA HIS A 115 4.32 -11.66 7.60
C HIS A 115 5.82 -11.99 7.48
N THR A 116 6.36 -11.90 6.26
CA THR A 116 7.81 -12.03 6.01
C THR A 116 8.47 -10.72 5.60
N VAL A 117 7.77 -9.59 5.73
CA VAL A 117 8.32 -8.24 5.49
C VAL A 117 9.61 -8.00 6.27
N VAL A 118 10.60 -7.43 5.59
CA VAL A 118 11.90 -7.03 6.14
C VAL A 118 12.00 -5.51 6.10
N ARG A 119 12.58 -4.92 7.16
CA ARG A 119 12.88 -3.49 7.21
C ARG A 119 14.34 -3.25 6.86
N GLU A 120 14.58 -2.42 5.85
CA GLU A 120 15.93 -2.00 5.47
C GLU A 120 16.47 -0.92 6.44
N LYS A 121 17.79 -0.73 6.45
CA LYS A 121 18.43 0.32 7.27
C LYS A 121 17.98 1.74 6.90
N SER A 122 17.54 1.95 5.66
CA SER A 122 16.92 3.19 5.20
C SER A 122 15.57 3.48 5.88
N GLY A 123 14.98 2.48 6.55
CA GLY A 123 13.64 2.56 7.11
C GLY A 123 12.52 2.15 6.15
N THR A 124 12.86 1.79 4.91
CA THR A 124 11.92 1.26 3.90
C THR A 124 11.60 -0.21 4.18
N TYR A 125 10.35 -0.62 3.94
CA TYR A 125 9.94 -2.02 4.03
C TYR A 125 10.05 -2.71 2.67
N ARG A 126 10.47 -3.98 2.68
CA ARG A 126 10.44 -4.86 1.51
C ARG A 126 9.69 -6.14 1.84
N ALA A 127 8.88 -6.59 0.90
CA ALA A 127 8.07 -7.79 1.01
C ALA A 127 8.06 -8.53 -0.31
N GLU A 128 7.81 -9.85 -0.27
CA GLU A 128 7.60 -10.65 -1.47
C GLU A 128 6.25 -10.37 -2.14
N SER A 129 5.27 -9.89 -1.36
CA SER A 129 3.95 -9.50 -1.84
C SER A 129 3.63 -8.05 -1.47
N PRO A 130 3.07 -7.24 -2.40
CA PRO A 130 2.62 -5.88 -2.10
C PRO A 130 1.46 -5.84 -1.09
N ASP A 131 0.69 -6.93 -0.96
CA ASP A 131 -0.38 -7.03 0.04
C ASP A 131 0.19 -7.04 1.46
N GLU A 132 1.25 -7.83 1.71
CA GLU A 132 1.90 -7.86 3.03
C GLU A 132 2.51 -6.51 3.38
N LEU A 133 3.12 -5.84 2.40
CA LEU A 133 3.66 -4.51 2.56
C LEU A 133 2.56 -3.52 2.98
N ALA A 134 1.43 -3.51 2.26
CA ALA A 134 0.30 -2.64 2.55
C ALA A 134 -0.30 -2.86 3.95
N LEU A 135 -0.31 -4.12 4.41
CA LEU A 135 -0.76 -4.49 5.74
C LEU A 135 0.19 -3.96 6.83
N VAL A 136 1.50 -4.12 6.67
CA VAL A 136 2.51 -3.64 7.65
C VAL A 136 2.56 -2.11 7.68
N GLU A 137 2.52 -1.45 6.52
CA GLU A 137 2.47 0.02 6.44
C GLU A 137 1.16 0.55 7.03
N GLY A 138 0.04 -0.11 6.74
CA GLY A 138 -1.25 0.18 7.35
C GLY A 138 -1.23 0.05 8.86
N ALA A 139 -0.59 -0.99 9.40
CA ALA A 139 -0.37 -1.18 10.84
C ALA A 139 0.47 -0.04 11.46
N GLY A 140 1.46 0.46 10.71
CA GLY A 140 2.31 1.57 11.12
C GLY A 140 1.53 2.83 11.51
N ARG A 141 0.39 3.08 10.85
CA ARG A 141 -0.51 4.21 11.15
C ARG A 141 -1.14 4.12 12.54
N TYR A 142 -1.21 2.92 13.11
CA TYR A 142 -1.72 2.64 14.46
C TYR A 142 -0.60 2.44 15.49
N ARG A 143 0.60 2.99 15.22
CA ARG A 143 1.82 2.80 16.06
C ARG A 143 2.21 1.32 16.22
N CYS A 144 1.88 0.50 15.23
CA CYS A 144 2.29 -0.90 15.17
C CYS A 144 3.37 -1.03 14.08
N GLN A 145 4.64 -1.11 14.46
CA GLN A 145 5.77 -0.99 13.54
C GLN A 145 6.75 -2.14 13.70
N LEU A 146 7.29 -2.62 12.58
CA LEU A 146 8.38 -3.59 12.56
C LEU A 146 9.72 -2.86 12.70
N PHE A 147 10.56 -3.27 13.65
CA PHE A 147 11.92 -2.73 13.79
C PHE A 147 12.93 -3.62 13.10
N GLU A 148 12.88 -4.91 13.42
CA GLU A 148 13.81 -5.91 12.90
C GLU A 148 13.10 -7.26 12.73
N ARG A 149 13.43 -7.95 11.64
CA ARG A 149 12.97 -9.31 11.38
C ARG A 149 14.17 -10.19 11.08
N GLY A 150 14.57 -11.00 12.06
CA GLY A 150 15.53 -12.09 11.90
C GLY A 150 14.83 -13.41 11.58
N SER A 151 15.63 -14.48 11.46
CA SER A 151 15.13 -15.84 11.23
C SER A 151 14.55 -16.49 12.50
N LYS A 152 15.07 -16.13 13.68
CA LYS A 152 14.67 -16.68 14.99
C LYS A 152 13.95 -15.68 15.88
N GLU A 153 14.16 -14.39 15.65
CA GLU A 153 13.60 -13.33 16.48
C GLU A 153 13.07 -12.21 15.60
N MET A 154 12.05 -11.52 16.10
CA MET A 154 11.54 -10.31 15.48
C MET A 154 11.23 -9.27 16.56
N GLU A 155 11.60 -8.02 16.31
CA GLU A 155 11.29 -6.89 17.18
C GLU A 155 10.21 -6.02 16.53
N VAL A 156 9.11 -5.84 17.23
CA VAL A 156 7.99 -4.98 16.81
C VAL A 156 7.62 -4.03 17.93
N SER A 157 7.12 -2.85 17.58
CA SER A 157 6.40 -1.98 18.51
C SER A 157 4.92 -2.16 18.29
N ILE A 158 4.15 -2.39 19.35
CA ILE A 158 2.69 -2.46 19.33
C ILE A 158 2.18 -1.36 20.25
N PHE A 159 1.48 -0.37 19.68
CA PHE A 159 1.03 0.84 20.39
C PHE A 159 2.10 1.62 21.17
N GLY A 160 3.36 1.52 20.72
CA GLY A 160 4.51 2.18 21.36
C GLY A 160 5.28 1.30 22.34
N GLU A 161 4.80 0.09 22.65
CA GLU A 161 5.52 -0.88 23.45
C GLU A 161 6.35 -1.79 22.55
N ARG A 162 7.68 -1.81 22.75
CA ARG A 162 8.58 -2.71 22.03
C ARG A 162 8.51 -4.10 22.62
N VAL A 163 8.26 -5.08 21.75
CA VAL A 163 8.15 -6.50 22.09
C VAL A 163 8.96 -7.31 21.11
N THR A 164 9.81 -8.18 21.64
CA THR A 164 10.56 -9.16 20.86
C THR A 164 9.83 -10.50 20.89
N TYR A 165 9.60 -11.11 19.73
CA TYR A 165 9.00 -12.42 19.59
C TYR A 165 10.02 -13.42 19.04
N GLU A 166 10.00 -14.64 19.59
CA GLU A 166 10.72 -15.78 19.01
C GLU A 166 9.89 -16.37 17.87
N VAL A 167 10.50 -16.46 16.69
CA VAL A 167 9.93 -17.07 15.49
C VAL A 167 10.28 -18.56 15.50
N LEU A 168 9.34 -19.37 15.96
CA LEU A 168 9.52 -20.83 16.03
C LEU A 168 9.50 -21.49 14.63
N ALA A 169 8.60 -21.02 13.77
CA ALA A 169 8.46 -21.51 12.41
C ALA A 169 7.72 -20.46 11.55
N VAL A 170 7.97 -20.49 10.24
CA VAL A 170 7.21 -19.75 9.25
C VAL A 170 6.67 -20.74 8.23
N ASN A 171 5.35 -20.78 8.09
CA ASN A 171 4.70 -21.52 7.03
C ASN A 171 4.50 -20.54 5.87
N PRO A 172 5.24 -20.65 4.75
CA PRO A 172 5.10 -19.69 3.67
C PRO A 172 3.71 -19.80 3.03
N PHE A 173 3.28 -18.70 2.39
CA PHE A 173 2.06 -18.71 1.60
C PHE A 173 2.14 -19.78 0.51
N ASN A 174 1.02 -20.48 0.32
CA ASN A 174 0.88 -21.47 -0.74
C ASN A 174 -0.46 -21.23 -1.46
N ALA A 175 -0.42 -21.20 -2.79
CA ALA A 175 -1.58 -20.89 -3.63
C ALA A 175 -2.74 -21.89 -3.47
N ASP A 176 -2.45 -23.17 -3.24
CA ASP A 176 -3.47 -24.19 -2.98
C ASP A 176 -4.11 -23.99 -1.60
N ARG A 177 -3.30 -23.60 -0.61
CA ARG A 177 -3.76 -23.34 0.76
C ARG A 177 -4.47 -21.99 0.92
N LYS A 178 -4.15 -21.00 0.07
CA LYS A 178 -4.63 -19.61 0.13
C LYS A 178 -4.41 -18.92 1.48
N ARG A 179 -3.38 -19.34 2.21
CA ARG A 179 -2.98 -18.79 3.51
C ARG A 179 -1.51 -19.03 3.76
N MET A 180 -0.89 -18.08 4.44
CA MET A 180 0.39 -18.23 5.14
C MET A 180 0.15 -19.03 6.43
#